data_AF-A0A965UMR6-F1
#
_entry.id   AF-A0A965UMR6-F1
#
_cell.length_a   1.000
_cell.length_b   1.000
_cell.length_c   1.000
_cell.angle_alpha   90.00
_cell.angle_beta   90.00
_cell.angle_gamma   90.00
#
_symmetry.space_group_name_H-M   'P 1'
#
loop_
_entity.id
_entity.type
_entity.pdbx_description
1 polymer ?
#
loop_
_entity_poly.entity_id
_entity_poly.type
_entity_poly.pdbx_seq_one_letter_code
_entity_poly.pdbx_strand_id
1 'polypeptide(L)'
;METQNVSNSDNKAMSAIERALAAAKARKAMKAEAGITHEVETAPEPVKAKAPKPKAEKPVDETKAAAKAEQAAAREAKIQQLKADRAARKEAKAAARAEKVAAKAATKGVRKPAHMKKVENARARLAPLNSEAAVVFGDITANFSAAMIDTLAQHLLVHNRAAATIAATAAPRLPVGAQVRITGGDARFIGMVGVVTQSQALRAMVQVDGVKKPLYIYNSQATAVADMAAAG
;
A
#
# COMPACT_ATOMS: atom_id res chain seq x y z
N MET A 1 43.61 29.40 -11.53
CA MET A 1 42.26 29.85 -11.16
C MET A 1 41.32 28.67 -11.38
N GLU A 2 41.03 27.90 -10.33
CA GLU A 2 39.99 26.86 -10.36
C GLU A 2 39.01 27.16 -9.23
N THR A 3 37.79 27.54 -9.60
CA THR A 3 36.69 27.84 -8.68
C THR A 3 36.08 26.54 -8.18
N GLN A 4 36.17 26.32 -6.86
CA GLN A 4 35.50 25.24 -6.15
C GLN A 4 33.97 25.44 -6.19
N ASN A 5 33.25 24.46 -6.73
CA ASN A 5 31.79 24.43 -6.74
C ASN A 5 31.28 23.58 -5.57
N VAL A 6 31.21 24.17 -4.39
CA VAL A 6 30.63 23.56 -3.18
C VAL A 6 29.19 24.03 -3.05
N SER A 7 28.22 23.24 -3.52
CA SER A 7 26.85 23.27 -2.98
C SER A 7 25.93 22.29 -3.72
N ASN A 8 25.85 21.03 -3.24
CA ASN A 8 24.58 20.29 -3.30
C ASN A 8 24.51 18.99 -2.47
N SER A 9 25.57 18.58 -1.78
CA SER A 9 25.60 17.29 -1.07
C SER A 9 24.90 17.29 0.29
N ASP A 10 24.79 18.43 0.97
CA ASP A 10 24.45 18.44 2.40
C ASP A 10 22.93 18.43 2.69
N ASN A 11 22.09 18.62 1.67
CA ASN A 11 20.64 18.63 1.82
C ASN A 11 19.98 17.23 1.78
N LYS A 12 20.75 16.17 1.52
CA LYS A 12 20.23 14.79 1.43
C LYS A 12 20.26 14.03 2.77
N ALA A 13 21.00 14.52 3.76
CA ALA A 13 21.18 13.82 5.05
C ALA A 13 20.10 14.17 6.10
N MET A 14 19.29 15.21 5.88
CA MET A 14 18.28 15.64 6.86
C MET A 14 16.90 15.08 6.52
N SER A 15 16.32 14.38 7.48
CA SER A 15 14.93 13.90 7.44
C SER A 15 13.98 15.08 7.20
N ALA A 16 12.86 14.85 6.50
CA ALA A 16 11.90 15.91 6.19
C ALA A 16 11.41 16.67 7.44
N ILE A 17 11.42 16.00 8.59
CA ILE A 17 11.06 16.58 9.91
C ILE A 17 12.14 17.55 10.40
N GLU A 18 13.42 17.22 10.20
CA GLU A 18 14.56 18.06 10.60
C GLU A 18 14.67 19.31 9.73
N ARG A 19 14.41 19.19 8.42
CA ARG A 19 14.29 20.34 7.52
C ARG A 19 13.16 21.29 7.91
N ALA A 20 12.02 20.76 8.34
CA ALA A 20 10.90 21.58 8.81
C ALA A 20 11.23 22.33 10.10
N LEU A 21 11.93 21.69 11.05
CA LEU A 21 12.33 22.30 12.30
C LEU A 21 13.44 23.34 12.11
N ALA A 22 14.40 23.10 11.21
CA ALA A 22 15.44 24.05 10.86
C ALA A 22 14.86 25.30 10.18
N ALA A 23 13.94 25.13 9.22
CA ALA A 23 13.25 26.24 8.57
C ALA A 23 12.38 27.06 9.55
N ALA A 24 11.74 26.41 10.52
CA ALA A 24 10.96 27.10 11.55
C ALA A 24 11.85 27.92 12.50
N LYS A 25 13.03 27.40 12.88
CA LYS A 25 14.01 28.15 13.67
C LYS A 25 14.58 29.33 12.90
N ALA A 26 14.91 29.16 11.61
CA ALA A 26 15.40 30.25 10.77
C ALA A 26 14.38 31.39 10.62
N ARG A 27 13.09 31.07 10.45
CA ARG A 27 12.01 32.08 10.39
C ARG A 27 11.81 32.81 11.72
N LYS A 28 12.03 32.14 12.85
CA LYS A 28 11.92 32.74 14.17
C LYS A 28 13.10 33.66 14.48
N ALA A 29 14.30 33.31 14.00
CA ALA A 29 15.49 34.15 14.09
C ALA A 29 15.35 35.41 13.21
N MET A 30 14.90 35.29 11.96
CA MET A 30 14.67 36.45 11.10
C MET A 30 13.60 37.41 11.65
N LYS A 31 12.58 36.88 12.35
CA LYS A 31 11.57 37.71 13.01
C LYS A 31 12.08 38.38 14.30
N ALA A 32 13.16 37.87 14.88
CA ALA A 32 13.81 38.47 16.05
C ALA A 32 14.85 39.54 15.66
N GLU A 33 15.48 39.41 14.49
CA GLU A 33 16.46 40.39 13.97
C GLU A 33 15.83 41.59 13.25
N ALA A 34 14.66 41.43 12.62
CA ALA A 34 13.98 42.50 11.90
C ALA A 34 13.10 43.36 12.83
N GLY A 35 13.65 43.90 13.92
CA GLY A 35 12.95 44.75 14.90
C GLY A 35 12.20 45.93 14.27
N ILE A 36 10.98 45.69 13.79
CA ILE A 36 10.12 46.69 13.16
C ILE A 36 8.89 46.85 14.06
N THR A 37 9.07 47.72 15.05
CA THR A 37 8.01 48.57 15.59
C THR A 37 7.85 49.75 14.64
N HIS A 38 6.63 50.09 14.22
CA HIS A 38 6.39 51.44 13.71
C HIS A 38 4.99 51.93 14.04
N GLU A 39 4.96 52.89 14.96
CA GLU A 39 3.93 53.91 15.13
C GLU A 39 4.33 55.17 14.31
N VAL A 40 3.32 55.76 13.63
CA VAL A 40 2.89 57.18 13.59
C VAL A 40 3.73 58.32 12.92
N GLU A 41 2.99 59.14 12.11
CA GLU A 41 3.12 60.57 11.67
C GLU A 41 4.29 61.05 10.76
N THR A 42 4.06 61.82 9.68
CA THR A 42 3.73 63.28 9.68
C THR A 42 3.47 63.83 8.25
N ALA A 43 2.71 64.94 8.15
CA ALA A 43 2.52 65.82 6.97
C ALA A 43 3.64 66.89 6.85
N PRO A 44 3.81 67.65 5.71
CA PRO A 44 3.05 68.91 5.49
C PRO A 44 2.76 69.35 4.00
N GLU A 45 1.70 70.19 3.86
CA GLU A 45 1.24 71.27 2.92
C GLU A 45 1.96 71.67 1.57
N PRO A 46 1.46 72.65 0.75
CA PRO A 46 0.12 72.91 0.13
C PRO A 46 0.24 73.30 -1.40
N VAL A 47 -0.86 73.56 -2.15
CA VAL A 47 -1.09 74.71 -3.09
C VAL A 47 -2.42 74.58 -3.89
N LYS A 48 -3.19 75.67 -3.81
CA LYS A 48 -4.37 76.20 -4.55
C LYS A 48 -4.31 76.01 -6.09
N ALA A 49 -5.34 76.14 -6.95
CA ALA A 49 -6.78 76.40 -6.93
C ALA A 49 -7.31 76.29 -8.37
N LYS A 50 -8.54 75.83 -8.60
CA LYS A 50 -9.64 76.56 -9.29
C LYS A 50 -10.83 75.64 -9.63
N ALA A 51 -12.01 76.21 -9.42
CA ALA A 51 -13.37 75.67 -9.47
C ALA A 51 -14.00 75.83 -10.89
N PRO A 52 -15.33 75.68 -11.12
CA PRO A 52 -16.33 74.68 -10.67
C PRO A 52 -17.33 74.21 -11.78
N LYS A 53 -18.17 73.21 -11.39
CA LYS A 53 -19.59 72.89 -11.78
C LYS A 53 -19.79 71.56 -12.54
N PRO A 54 -20.96 70.90 -12.46
CA PRO A 54 -22.13 71.07 -11.58
C PRO A 54 -22.49 69.82 -10.73
N LYS A 55 -23.37 70.03 -9.75
CA LYS A 55 -23.88 69.04 -8.79
C LYS A 55 -24.59 67.85 -9.46
N ALA A 56 -24.14 66.64 -9.15
CA ALA A 56 -24.95 65.42 -9.15
C ALA A 56 -24.91 64.85 -7.71
N GLU A 57 -26.08 64.55 -7.18
CA GLU A 57 -26.30 64.14 -5.79
C GLU A 57 -25.65 62.79 -5.49
N LYS A 58 -24.84 62.73 -4.43
CA LYS A 58 -24.27 61.50 -3.87
C LYS A 58 -25.31 60.85 -2.95
N PRO A 59 -25.62 59.54 -3.10
CA PRO A 59 -26.24 58.80 -2.02
C PRO A 59 -25.24 58.58 -0.88
N VAL A 60 -25.80 58.64 0.32
CA VAL A 60 -25.20 58.82 1.64
C VAL A 60 -24.38 57.60 2.11
N ASP A 61 -23.33 57.91 2.86
CA ASP A 61 -22.22 57.08 3.37
C ASP A 61 -22.60 56.12 4.53
N GLU A 62 -23.85 55.68 4.65
CA GLU A 62 -24.33 54.89 5.81
C GLU A 62 -24.29 53.36 5.61
N THR A 63 -24.15 52.88 4.39
CA THR A 63 -24.21 51.43 4.07
C THR A 63 -22.90 50.66 4.28
N LYS A 64 -21.74 51.35 4.38
CA LYS A 64 -20.43 50.70 4.55
C LYS A 64 -20.08 50.32 5.99
N ALA A 65 -20.66 51.00 6.99
CA ALA A 65 -20.43 50.70 8.40
C ALA A 65 -21.24 49.48 8.86
N ALA A 66 -22.50 49.36 8.42
CA ALA A 66 -23.35 48.20 8.70
C ALA A 66 -22.79 46.90 8.07
N ALA A 67 -22.32 46.95 6.82
CA ALA A 67 -21.74 45.79 6.14
C ALA A 67 -20.42 45.29 6.78
N LYS A 68 -19.64 46.17 7.42
CA LYS A 68 -18.44 45.78 8.17
C LYS A 68 -18.77 45.14 9.52
N ALA A 69 -19.84 45.58 10.19
CA ALA A 69 -20.30 44.98 11.44
C ALA A 69 -20.86 43.57 11.23
N GLU A 70 -21.64 43.34 10.17
CA GLU A 70 -22.11 41.99 9.80
C GLU A 70 -20.95 41.05 9.40
N GLN A 71 -19.95 41.54 8.66
CA GLN A 71 -18.78 40.73 8.32
C GLN A 71 -17.91 40.39 9.55
N ALA A 72 -17.86 41.27 10.56
CA ALA A 72 -17.16 40.99 11.81
C ALA A 72 -17.87 39.88 12.60
N ALA A 73 -19.20 39.97 12.75
CA ALA A 73 -20.01 38.95 13.42
C ALA A 73 -19.96 37.58 12.70
N ALA A 74 -20.01 37.58 11.36
CA ALA A 74 -19.89 36.35 10.57
C ALA A 74 -18.50 35.68 10.68
N ARG A 75 -17.42 36.48 10.82
CA ARG A 75 -16.06 35.97 11.03
C ARG A 75 -15.90 35.37 12.42
N GLU A 76 -16.47 35.97 13.45
CA GLU A 76 -16.45 35.44 14.81
C GLU A 76 -17.20 34.11 14.92
N ALA A 77 -18.39 34.00 14.30
CA ALA A 77 -19.14 32.75 14.22
C ALA A 77 -18.33 31.64 13.51
N LYS A 78 -17.65 31.97 12.40
CA LYS A 78 -16.81 31.01 11.66
C LYS A 78 -15.56 30.59 12.45
N ILE A 79 -14.98 31.50 13.25
CA ILE A 79 -13.85 31.19 14.13
C ILE A 79 -14.30 30.26 15.26
N GLN A 80 -15.49 30.45 15.82
CA GLN A 80 -16.03 29.55 16.85
C GLN A 80 -16.33 28.15 16.28
N GLN A 81 -16.93 28.05 15.09
CA GLN A 81 -17.15 26.77 14.41
C GLN A 81 -15.82 26.04 14.09
N LEU A 82 -14.83 26.75 13.55
CA LEU A 82 -13.52 26.15 13.25
C LEU A 82 -12.76 25.71 14.51
N LYS A 83 -12.99 26.37 15.66
CA LYS A 83 -12.42 25.94 16.95
C LYS A 83 -13.11 24.67 17.45
N ALA A 84 -14.44 24.57 17.33
CA ALA A 84 -15.20 23.37 17.68
C ALA A 84 -14.81 22.17 16.80
N ASP A 85 -14.70 22.34 15.48
CA ASP A 85 -14.29 21.28 14.55
C ASP A 85 -12.86 20.79 14.80
N ARG A 86 -11.94 21.71 15.15
CA ARG A 86 -10.56 21.35 15.49
C ARG A 86 -10.46 20.60 16.81
N ALA A 87 -11.32 20.91 17.78
CA ALA A 87 -11.41 20.16 19.04
C ALA A 87 -11.92 18.73 18.78
N ALA A 88 -13.05 18.59 18.08
CA ALA A 88 -13.61 17.29 17.72
C ALA A 88 -12.63 16.42 16.90
N ARG A 89 -11.91 17.01 15.94
CA ARG A 89 -10.93 16.28 15.13
C ARG A 89 -9.67 15.89 15.91
N LYS A 90 -9.27 16.66 16.91
CA LYS A 90 -8.17 16.30 17.81
C LYS A 90 -8.55 15.14 18.71
N GLU A 91 -9.76 15.15 19.25
CA GLU A 91 -10.28 14.07 20.11
C GLU A 91 -10.47 12.77 19.34
N ALA A 92 -11.08 12.82 18.14
CA ALA A 92 -11.21 11.66 17.27
C ALA A 92 -9.84 11.07 16.87
N LYS A 93 -8.85 11.93 16.60
CA LYS A 93 -7.49 11.49 16.24
C LYS A 93 -6.71 10.98 17.45
N ALA A 94 -6.97 11.48 18.65
CA ALA A 94 -6.39 10.99 19.89
C ALA A 94 -6.97 9.62 20.25
N ALA A 95 -8.29 9.44 20.14
CA ALA A 95 -8.97 8.15 20.33
C ALA A 95 -8.46 7.10 19.34
N ALA A 96 -8.38 7.42 18.04
CA ALA A 96 -7.86 6.50 17.02
C ALA A 96 -6.37 6.18 17.19
N ARG A 97 -5.59 7.08 17.80
CA ARG A 97 -4.17 6.82 18.14
C ARG A 97 -4.07 5.95 19.39
N ALA A 98 -4.88 6.20 20.41
CA ALA A 98 -4.93 5.41 21.63
C ALA A 98 -5.35 3.95 21.31
N GLU A 99 -6.36 3.77 20.47
CA GLU A 99 -6.82 2.45 20.02
C GLU A 99 -5.73 1.70 19.22
N LYS A 100 -5.04 2.38 18.31
CA LYS A 100 -3.90 1.79 17.58
C LYS A 100 -2.70 1.49 18.46
N VAL A 101 -2.45 2.27 19.51
CA VAL A 101 -1.36 2.03 20.47
C VAL A 101 -1.73 0.87 21.39
N ALA A 102 -2.99 0.76 21.83
CA ALA A 102 -3.50 -0.35 22.62
C ALA A 102 -3.46 -1.68 21.82
N ALA A 103 -3.91 -1.68 20.56
CA ALA A 103 -3.83 -2.85 19.69
C ALA A 103 -2.37 -3.28 19.38
N LYS A 104 -1.45 -2.32 19.29
CA LYS A 104 -0.01 -2.59 19.12
C LYS A 104 0.68 -3.02 20.42
N ALA A 105 0.18 -2.61 21.57
CA ALA A 105 0.69 -3.01 22.88
C ALA A 105 0.28 -4.45 23.19
N ALA A 106 -0.97 -4.83 22.87
CA ALA A 106 -1.46 -6.21 23.00
C ALA A 106 -0.67 -7.23 22.15
N THR A 107 -0.06 -6.79 21.04
CA THR A 107 0.72 -7.67 20.13
C THR A 107 2.23 -7.62 20.36
N LYS A 108 2.73 -6.75 21.26
CA LYS A 108 4.18 -6.55 21.47
C LYS A 108 4.86 -7.71 22.22
N GLY A 109 4.13 -8.42 23.09
CA GLY A 109 4.68 -9.56 23.86
C GLY A 109 4.97 -10.82 23.02
N VAL A 110 4.47 -10.88 21.79
CA VAL A 110 4.63 -12.04 20.87
C VAL A 110 5.34 -11.62 19.57
N ARG A 111 6.13 -10.54 19.60
CA ARG A 111 6.92 -10.15 18.44
C ARG A 111 8.07 -11.11 18.27
N LYS A 112 7.80 -12.16 17.47
CA LYS A 112 8.81 -13.06 16.93
C LYS A 112 9.97 -12.26 16.32
N PRO A 113 11.19 -12.83 16.27
CA PRO A 113 12.37 -12.13 15.76
C PRO A 113 12.07 -11.48 14.41
N ALA A 114 12.55 -10.26 14.19
CA ALA A 114 12.23 -9.47 12.99
C ALA A 114 12.50 -10.23 11.67
N HIS A 115 13.46 -11.15 11.68
CA HIS A 115 13.83 -12.01 10.56
C HIS A 115 12.80 -13.11 10.25
N MET A 116 11.94 -13.47 11.20
CA MET A 116 10.93 -14.53 11.02
C MET A 116 9.74 -14.09 10.18
N LYS A 117 9.51 -12.78 9.97
CA LYS A 117 8.38 -12.30 9.16
C LYS A 117 8.42 -12.87 7.73
N LYS A 118 9.61 -13.04 7.14
CA LYS A 118 9.76 -13.67 5.82
C LYS A 118 9.40 -15.16 5.85
N VAL A 119 9.83 -15.86 6.89
CA VAL A 119 9.55 -17.29 7.10
C VAL A 119 8.06 -17.53 7.32
N GLU A 120 7.40 -16.68 8.11
CA GLU A 120 5.96 -16.77 8.35
C GLU A 120 5.14 -16.49 7.10
N ASN A 121 5.51 -15.47 6.33
CA ASN A 121 4.88 -15.18 5.05
C ASN A 121 5.07 -16.33 4.05
N ALA A 122 6.22 -17.00 4.08
CA ALA A 122 6.45 -18.19 3.25
C ALA A 122 5.59 -19.38 3.73
N ARG A 123 5.53 -19.61 5.04
CA ARG A 123 4.70 -20.67 5.65
C ARG A 123 3.22 -20.50 5.35
N ALA A 124 2.72 -19.26 5.37
CA ALA A 124 1.32 -18.94 5.06
C ALA A 124 0.92 -19.21 3.60
N ARG A 125 1.89 -19.35 2.68
CA ARG A 125 1.66 -19.66 1.27
C ARG A 125 1.66 -21.16 0.98
N LEU A 126 2.11 -21.98 1.92
CA LEU A 126 2.14 -23.42 1.76
C LEU A 126 0.75 -23.99 2.07
N ALA A 127 0.35 -25.00 1.30
CA ALA A 127 -0.85 -25.77 1.62
C ALA A 127 -0.65 -26.47 2.98
N PRO A 128 -1.71 -26.58 3.80
CA PRO A 128 -1.62 -27.31 5.06
C PRO A 128 -1.27 -28.78 4.79
N LEU A 129 -0.37 -29.33 5.60
CA LEU A 129 -0.07 -30.76 5.58
C LEU A 129 -1.24 -31.55 6.19
N ASN A 130 -1.48 -32.76 5.67
CA ASN A 130 -2.36 -33.72 6.34
C ASN A 130 -1.69 -34.24 7.62
N SER A 131 -2.46 -34.92 8.48
CA SER A 131 -1.97 -35.42 9.78
C SER A 131 -0.76 -36.34 9.63
N GLU A 132 -0.79 -37.25 8.66
CA GLU A 132 0.30 -38.20 8.39
C GLU A 132 1.58 -37.50 7.92
N ALA A 133 1.50 -36.59 6.94
CA ALA A 133 2.68 -35.87 6.48
C ALA A 133 3.22 -34.92 7.55
N ALA A 134 2.39 -34.41 8.46
CA ALA A 134 2.85 -33.61 9.58
C ALA A 134 3.71 -34.42 10.56
N VAL A 135 3.36 -35.69 10.82
CA VAL A 135 4.17 -36.61 11.64
C VAL A 135 5.52 -36.86 10.98
N VAL A 136 5.52 -37.29 9.71
CA VAL A 136 6.75 -37.56 8.96
C VAL A 136 7.63 -36.31 8.84
N PHE A 137 7.02 -35.13 8.63
CA PHE A 137 7.74 -33.86 8.63
C PHE A 137 8.40 -33.57 9.98
N GLY A 138 7.70 -33.84 11.08
CA GLY A 138 8.26 -33.76 12.44
C GLY A 138 9.45 -34.69 12.62
N ASP A 139 9.32 -35.95 12.21
CA ASP A 139 10.38 -36.96 12.32
C ASP A 139 11.62 -36.57 11.50
N ILE A 140 11.43 -36.09 10.27
CA ILE A 140 12.54 -35.63 9.42
C ILE A 140 13.23 -34.42 10.05
N THR A 141 12.46 -33.42 10.48
CA THR A 141 13.05 -32.18 11.04
C THR A 141 13.69 -32.36 12.41
N ALA A 142 13.30 -33.39 13.16
CA ALA A 142 13.93 -33.75 14.43
C ALA A 142 15.23 -34.55 14.26
N ASN A 143 15.29 -35.45 13.26
CA ASN A 143 16.39 -36.40 13.11
C ASN A 143 17.45 -35.99 12.08
N PHE A 144 17.10 -35.20 11.07
CA PHE A 144 17.99 -34.89 9.95
C PHE A 144 18.60 -33.49 10.06
N SER A 145 19.84 -33.36 9.59
CA SER A 145 20.48 -32.05 9.43
C SER A 145 19.89 -31.28 8.24
N ALA A 146 20.08 -29.96 8.21
CA ALA A 146 19.62 -29.13 7.10
C ALA A 146 20.08 -29.64 5.72
N ALA A 147 21.34 -30.08 5.61
CA ALA A 147 21.89 -30.62 4.36
C ALA A 147 21.21 -31.94 3.92
N MET A 148 20.85 -32.80 4.88
CA MET A 148 20.11 -34.04 4.60
C MET A 148 18.69 -33.73 4.15
N ILE A 149 18.03 -32.74 4.77
CA ILE A 149 16.69 -32.28 4.38
C ILE A 149 16.70 -31.71 2.96
N ASP A 150 17.67 -30.88 2.62
CA ASP A 150 17.82 -30.32 1.27
C ASP A 150 18.04 -31.42 0.22
N THR A 151 18.87 -32.42 0.54
CA THR A 151 19.12 -33.57 -0.33
C THR A 151 17.85 -34.41 -0.52
N LEU A 152 17.14 -34.72 0.57
CA LEU A 152 15.88 -35.46 0.53
C LEU A 152 14.83 -34.73 -0.32
N ALA A 153 14.70 -33.41 -0.16
CA ALA A 153 13.79 -32.61 -0.96
C ALA A 153 14.10 -32.71 -2.47
N GLN A 154 15.38 -32.69 -2.86
CA GLN A 154 15.79 -32.86 -4.26
C GLN A 154 15.40 -34.24 -4.80
N HIS A 155 15.66 -35.31 -4.04
CA HIS A 155 15.26 -36.67 -4.44
C HIS A 155 13.74 -36.81 -4.57
N LEU A 156 12.97 -36.26 -3.63
CA LEU A 156 11.50 -36.26 -3.69
C LEU A 156 10.97 -35.51 -4.91
N LEU A 157 11.58 -34.38 -5.28
CA LEU A 157 11.19 -33.63 -6.48
C LEU A 157 11.40 -34.44 -7.77
N VAL A 158 12.52 -35.15 -7.87
CA VAL A 158 12.80 -36.01 -9.03
C VAL A 158 11.85 -37.21 -9.05
N HIS A 159 11.62 -37.85 -7.90
CA HIS A 159 10.69 -38.97 -7.78
C HIS A 159 9.27 -38.57 -8.20
N ASN A 160 8.76 -37.44 -7.70
CA ASN A 160 7.45 -36.92 -8.07
C ASN A 160 7.35 -36.60 -9.57
N ARG A 161 8.42 -36.07 -10.17
CA ARG A 161 8.48 -35.83 -11.61
C ARG A 161 8.45 -37.14 -12.41
N ALA A 162 9.18 -38.16 -11.97
CA ALA A 162 9.20 -39.47 -12.60
C ALA A 162 7.81 -40.13 -12.52
N ALA A 163 7.21 -40.17 -11.32
CA ALA A 163 5.87 -40.71 -11.11
C ALA A 163 4.81 -39.98 -11.96
N ALA A 164 4.85 -38.65 -12.00
CA ALA A 164 3.94 -37.86 -12.83
C ALA A 164 4.12 -38.14 -14.33
N THR A 165 5.37 -38.35 -14.78
CA THR A 165 5.66 -38.70 -16.18
C THR A 165 5.13 -40.08 -16.52
N ILE A 166 5.35 -41.08 -15.66
CA ILE A 166 4.82 -42.45 -15.83
C ILE A 166 3.29 -42.42 -15.91
N ALA A 167 2.64 -41.73 -14.97
CA ALA A 167 1.18 -41.58 -14.97
C ALA A 167 0.68 -40.87 -16.24
N ALA A 168 1.40 -39.86 -16.73
CA ALA A 168 1.03 -39.13 -17.93
C ALA A 168 1.17 -39.97 -19.21
N THR A 169 2.15 -40.88 -19.25
CA THR A 169 2.32 -41.82 -20.36
C THR A 169 1.15 -42.80 -20.46
N ALA A 170 0.59 -43.22 -19.31
CA ALA A 170 -0.57 -44.10 -19.27
C ALA A 170 -1.91 -43.38 -19.54
N ALA A 171 -1.96 -42.07 -19.34
CA ALA A 171 -3.17 -41.28 -19.51
C ALA A 171 -3.45 -40.98 -21.00
N PRO A 172 -4.72 -41.01 -21.44
CA PRO A 172 -5.08 -40.61 -22.79
C PRO A 172 -4.81 -39.12 -23.00
N ARG A 173 -4.50 -38.76 -24.25
CA ARG A 173 -4.24 -37.38 -24.64
C ARG A 173 -5.52 -36.55 -24.55
N LEU A 174 -5.45 -35.41 -23.87
CA LEU A 174 -6.59 -34.50 -23.74
C LEU A 174 -6.92 -33.83 -25.09
N PRO A 175 -8.19 -33.80 -25.51
CA PRO A 175 -8.59 -33.16 -26.77
C PRO A 175 -8.42 -31.64 -26.71
N VAL A 176 -7.94 -31.05 -27.82
CA VAL A 176 -7.80 -29.60 -27.95
C VAL A 176 -9.19 -28.96 -28.01
N GLY A 177 -9.38 -27.86 -27.30
CA GLY A 177 -10.67 -27.15 -27.18
C GLY A 177 -11.59 -27.71 -26.09
N ALA A 178 -11.26 -28.85 -25.47
CA ALA A 178 -12.07 -29.39 -24.39
C ALA A 178 -11.90 -28.62 -23.09
N GLN A 179 -12.99 -28.55 -22.32
CA GLN A 179 -12.95 -28.06 -20.94
C GLN A 179 -12.45 -29.17 -20.01
N VAL A 180 -11.43 -28.84 -19.23
CA VAL A 180 -10.80 -29.76 -18.28
C VAL A 180 -10.76 -29.13 -16.89
N ARG A 181 -10.97 -29.96 -15.87
CA ARG A 181 -10.72 -29.60 -14.47
C ARG A 181 -9.32 -30.04 -14.08
N ILE A 182 -8.56 -29.11 -13.51
CA ILE A 182 -7.19 -29.37 -13.04
C ILE A 182 -7.27 -30.12 -11.71
N THR A 183 -6.71 -31.33 -11.66
CA THR A 183 -6.70 -32.19 -10.45
C THR A 183 -5.32 -32.23 -9.80
N GLY A 184 -4.25 -31.86 -10.51
CA GLY A 184 -2.90 -31.84 -9.97
C GLY A 184 -2.04 -30.69 -10.51
N GLY A 185 -0.77 -30.67 -10.10
CA GLY A 185 0.19 -29.63 -10.48
C GLY A 185 0.34 -28.55 -9.40
N ASP A 186 0.38 -27.28 -9.79
CA ASP A 186 0.47 -26.16 -8.85
C ASP A 186 -0.84 -26.01 -8.08
N ALA A 187 -0.73 -26.08 -6.74
CA ALA A 187 -1.85 -26.06 -5.80
C ALA A 187 -2.81 -24.88 -5.98
N ARG A 188 -2.34 -23.75 -6.55
CA ARG A 188 -3.17 -22.56 -6.79
C ARG A 188 -4.26 -22.78 -7.84
N PHE A 189 -4.06 -23.72 -8.76
CA PHE A 189 -4.96 -23.95 -9.88
C PHE A 189 -5.76 -25.26 -9.76
N ILE A 190 -5.48 -26.07 -8.73
CA ILE A 190 -6.23 -27.31 -8.48
C ILE A 190 -7.70 -26.97 -8.21
N GLY A 191 -8.60 -27.67 -8.89
CA GLY A 191 -10.05 -27.46 -8.84
C GLY A 191 -10.58 -26.43 -9.84
N MET A 192 -9.70 -25.62 -10.46
CA MET A 192 -10.11 -24.69 -11.50
C MET A 192 -10.42 -25.42 -12.81
N VAL A 193 -11.31 -24.83 -13.61
CA VAL A 193 -11.65 -25.30 -14.96
C VAL A 193 -10.96 -24.40 -15.98
N GLY A 194 -10.43 -25.00 -17.04
CA GLY A 194 -9.82 -24.29 -18.15
C GLY A 194 -10.04 -25.02 -19.47
N VAL A 195 -9.59 -24.40 -20.56
CA VAL A 195 -9.71 -24.93 -21.93
C VAL A 195 -8.34 -25.36 -22.43
N VAL A 196 -8.25 -26.56 -23.00
CA VAL A 196 -7.00 -27.06 -23.60
C VAL A 196 -6.70 -26.30 -24.90
N THR A 197 -5.61 -25.53 -24.93
CA THR A 197 -5.19 -24.79 -26.13
C THR A 197 -4.24 -25.60 -27.01
N GLN A 198 -3.36 -26.36 -26.39
CA GLN A 198 -2.44 -27.27 -27.06
C GLN A 198 -2.34 -28.57 -26.27
N SER A 199 -2.28 -29.68 -26.99
CA SER A 199 -2.13 -31.00 -26.41
C SER A 199 -0.89 -31.66 -27.00
N GLN A 200 -0.09 -32.32 -26.18
CA GLN A 200 1.09 -33.11 -26.56
C GLN A 200 0.97 -34.51 -25.96
N ALA A 201 1.91 -35.41 -26.28
CA ALA A 201 1.87 -36.79 -25.82
C ALA A 201 1.81 -36.92 -24.29
N LEU A 202 2.60 -36.13 -23.56
CA LEU A 202 2.67 -36.20 -22.08
C LEU A 202 2.01 -35.02 -21.38
N ARG A 203 1.85 -33.89 -22.09
CA ARG A 203 1.52 -32.61 -21.48
C ARG A 203 0.48 -31.85 -22.29
N ALA A 204 -0.31 -31.04 -21.62
CA ALA A 204 -1.28 -30.14 -22.20
C ALA A 204 -1.05 -28.71 -21.71
N MET A 205 -1.34 -27.74 -22.57
CA MET A 205 -1.47 -26.33 -22.21
C MET A 205 -2.94 -26.03 -21.97
N VAL A 206 -3.26 -25.55 -20.77
CA VAL A 206 -4.61 -25.22 -20.35
C VAL A 206 -4.69 -23.73 -20.07
N GLN A 207 -5.59 -23.05 -20.78
CA GLN A 207 -5.92 -21.65 -20.51
C GLN A 207 -6.99 -21.60 -19.42
N VAL A 208 -6.62 -21.04 -18.28
CA VAL A 208 -7.51 -20.83 -17.12
C VAL A 208 -7.92 -19.36 -17.08
N ASP A 209 -9.17 -19.09 -16.77
CA ASP A 209 -9.67 -17.71 -16.68
C ASP A 209 -8.92 -16.92 -15.59
N GLY A 210 -8.61 -15.66 -15.89
CA GLY A 210 -7.80 -14.78 -15.04
C GLY A 210 -6.29 -15.05 -15.05
N VAL A 211 -5.80 -16.09 -15.74
CA VAL A 211 -4.36 -16.40 -15.83
C VAL A 211 -3.81 -15.99 -17.20
N LYS A 212 -2.88 -15.01 -17.22
CA LYS A 212 -2.31 -14.48 -18.47
C LYS A 212 -1.47 -15.48 -19.27
N LYS A 213 -0.89 -16.48 -18.59
CA LYS A 213 -0.03 -17.50 -19.21
C LYS A 213 -0.75 -18.85 -19.16
N PRO A 214 -0.76 -19.62 -20.25
CA PRO A 214 -1.35 -20.95 -20.24
C PRO A 214 -0.58 -21.84 -19.26
N LEU A 215 -1.31 -22.65 -18.51
CA LEU A 215 -0.76 -23.57 -17.53
C LEU A 215 -0.27 -24.83 -18.23
N TYR A 216 0.96 -25.25 -17.92
CA TYR A 216 1.56 -26.44 -18.48
C TYR A 216 1.44 -27.61 -17.50
N ILE A 217 0.54 -28.55 -17.80
CA ILE A 217 0.22 -29.70 -16.93
C ILE A 217 0.44 -31.03 -17.64
N TYR A 218 0.60 -32.10 -16.87
CA TYR A 218 0.58 -33.45 -17.42
C TYR A 218 -0.86 -33.86 -17.78
N ASN A 219 -1.00 -34.74 -18.77
CA ASN A 219 -2.32 -35.24 -19.18
C ASN A 219 -3.05 -35.97 -18.04
N SER A 220 -2.31 -36.64 -17.15
CA SER A 220 -2.85 -37.30 -15.94
C SER A 220 -3.33 -36.35 -14.83
N GLN A 221 -3.04 -35.05 -14.94
CA GLN A 221 -3.37 -34.03 -13.92
C GLN A 221 -4.58 -33.17 -14.29
N ALA A 222 -5.31 -33.57 -15.33
CA ALA A 222 -6.55 -32.95 -15.73
C ALA A 222 -7.57 -34.02 -16.11
N THR A 223 -8.83 -33.74 -15.80
CA THR A 223 -9.97 -34.60 -16.14
C THR A 223 -10.91 -33.80 -17.04
N ALA A 224 -11.41 -34.41 -18.11
CA ALA A 224 -12.39 -33.74 -18.96
C ALA A 224 -13.70 -33.55 -18.17
N VAL A 225 -14.30 -32.37 -18.27
CA VAL A 225 -15.55 -32.07 -17.52
C VAL A 225 -16.70 -32.97 -17.99
N ALA A 226 -16.69 -33.40 -19.26
CA ALA A 226 -17.66 -34.36 -19.80
C ALA A 226 -17.61 -35.73 -19.10
N ASP A 227 -16.41 -36.19 -18.72
CA ASP A 227 -16.24 -37.49 -18.04
C ASP A 227 -16.71 -37.44 -16.58
N MET A 228 -16.69 -36.25 -15.94
CA MET A 228 -17.21 -36.09 -14.57
C MET A 228 -18.75 -36.10 -14.50
N ALA A 229 -19.45 -35.71 -15.58
CA ALA A 229 -20.90 -35.82 -15.65
C ALA A 229 -21.38 -37.27 -15.83
N ALA A 230 -20.50 -38.17 -16.29
CA ALA A 230 -20.79 -39.60 -16.46
C ALA A 230 -20.37 -40.46 -15.25
N ALA A 231 -19.65 -39.89 -14.28
CA ALA A 231 -19.11 -40.59 -13.11
C ALA A 231 -19.79 -40.22 -11.78
N GLY A 232 -20.88 -39.44 -11.83
CA GLY A 232 -21.76 -39.14 -10.69
C GLY A 232 -23.16 -39.64 -10.93
#